data_AF-A0A383VJS8-F1
#
_entry.id   AF-A0A383VJS8-F1
#
_cell.length_a   1.000
_cell.length_b   1.000
_cell.length_c   1.000
_cell.angle_alpha   90.00
_cell.angle_beta   90.00
_cell.angle_gamma   90.00
#
_symmetry.space_group_name_H-M   'P 1'
#
loop_
_entity.id
_entity.type
_entity.pdbx_description
1 polymer ?
#
loop_
_entity_poly.entity_id
_entity_poly.type
_entity_poly.pdbx_seq_one_letter_code
_entity_poly.pdbx_strand_id
1 'polypeptide(L)'
;MERLLQRSTAHDQQSTFQLLVNLPAAQQLSRASVARLLQATLERDHEMGFCLLAALPAARQLDSLNMGQKLQAAAGCSQYRYLELLLELPAAQQLSSSCTAQALEAVLVAEQHHCVRLLRKLPAAEELDELAVAALLQAAGQIKCDGCVRALCQLPGTYDMAEEAVMSLVHAALQLKLPACLAGPSGSAGLLSLPAAQSFSSSTIDAMLHAAVQAGCTCAAPLLCGLPAKPSCEVHEVTSVMAQHTAADEHPAGHPCNCAQAVLELLQAATPADITAQLAGEMQHDAPASSSGNAVLVGLLTSGLPVDVLHQLPLPEVCCFMQAAEHCSVEGVGCFASESWSSLFDAL
;
A
#
# COMPACT_ATOMS: atom_id res chain seq x y z
N MET A 1 -11.40 1.25 -46.37
CA MET A 1 -10.70 1.95 -45.28
C MET A 1 -10.07 0.98 -44.29
N GLU A 2 -10.86 0.14 -43.62
CA GLU A 2 -10.37 -0.80 -42.58
C GLU A 2 -9.12 -1.61 -42.97
N ARG A 3 -9.12 -2.27 -44.15
CA ARG A 3 -7.96 -3.06 -44.63
C ARG A 3 -6.70 -2.22 -44.85
N LEU A 4 -6.84 -0.93 -45.20
CA LEU A 4 -5.70 -0.02 -45.38
C LEU A 4 -5.11 0.34 -44.01
N LEU A 5 -5.96 0.60 -43.02
CA LEU A 5 -5.53 0.84 -41.64
C LEU A 5 -4.85 -0.41 -41.04
N GLN A 6 -5.41 -1.61 -41.25
CA GLN A 6 -4.78 -2.86 -40.81
C GLN A 6 -3.40 -3.12 -41.45
N ARG A 7 -3.24 -2.78 -42.74
CA ARG A 7 -1.92 -2.88 -43.39
C ARG A 7 -0.95 -1.83 -42.86
N SER A 8 -1.44 -0.63 -42.60
CA SER A 8 -0.62 0.45 -42.06
C SER A 8 -0.16 0.16 -40.63
N THR A 9 -0.98 -0.48 -39.79
CA THR A 9 -0.54 -0.97 -38.46
C THR A 9 0.42 -2.15 -38.55
N ALA A 10 0.30 -2.98 -39.59
CA ALA A 10 1.22 -4.11 -39.80
C ALA A 10 2.62 -3.67 -40.26
N HIS A 11 2.73 -2.51 -40.93
CA HIS A 11 3.98 -1.99 -41.47
C HIS A 11 4.55 -0.79 -40.68
N ASP A 12 4.01 -0.51 -39.49
CA ASP A 12 4.43 0.61 -38.60
C ASP A 12 4.54 1.97 -39.33
N GLN A 13 3.65 2.19 -40.30
CA GLN A 13 3.65 3.43 -41.09
C GLN A 13 2.83 4.52 -40.39
N GLN A 14 3.39 5.10 -39.33
CA GLN A 14 2.71 6.08 -38.47
C GLN A 14 2.12 7.27 -39.26
N SER A 15 2.89 7.88 -40.17
CA SER A 15 2.44 9.02 -40.97
C SER A 15 1.29 8.66 -41.91
N THR A 16 1.35 7.48 -42.53
CA THR A 16 0.29 6.97 -43.40
C THR A 16 -0.97 6.66 -42.58
N PHE A 17 -0.80 6.08 -41.39
CA PHE A 17 -1.90 5.75 -40.49
C PHE A 17 -2.66 7.01 -40.07
N GLN A 18 -1.95 8.05 -39.66
CA GLN A 18 -2.55 9.31 -39.25
C GLN A 18 -3.34 9.98 -40.38
N LEU A 19 -2.78 10.01 -41.59
CA LEU A 19 -3.49 10.53 -42.76
C LEU A 19 -4.77 9.73 -43.06
N LEU A 20 -4.71 8.39 -42.94
CA LEU A 20 -5.85 7.53 -43.20
C LEU A 20 -6.98 7.70 -42.15
N VAL A 21 -6.64 7.88 -40.87
CA VAL A 21 -7.63 8.12 -39.80
C VAL A 21 -8.32 9.48 -39.92
N ASN A 22 -7.62 10.48 -40.46
CA ASN A 22 -8.20 11.82 -40.66
C ASN A 22 -9.17 11.90 -41.85
N LEU A 23 -9.27 10.86 -42.69
CA LEU A 23 -10.21 10.86 -43.81
C LEU A 23 -11.66 10.66 -43.35
N PRO A 24 -12.66 11.28 -44.01
CA PRO A 24 -14.08 11.11 -43.65
C PRO A 24 -14.55 9.65 -43.63
N ALA A 25 -13.97 8.82 -44.49
CA ALA A 25 -14.27 7.38 -44.54
C ALA A 25 -13.77 6.60 -43.30
N ALA A 26 -12.82 7.14 -42.52
CA ALA A 26 -12.42 6.56 -41.24
C ALA A 26 -13.41 6.92 -40.11
N GLN A 27 -14.02 8.11 -40.19
CA GLN A 27 -15.08 8.53 -39.25
C GLN A 27 -16.37 7.69 -39.40
N GLN A 28 -16.56 7.05 -40.55
CA GLN A 28 -17.68 6.16 -40.84
C GLN A 28 -17.39 4.68 -40.56
N LEU A 29 -16.26 4.35 -39.90
CA LEU A 29 -15.96 2.98 -39.53
C LEU A 29 -17.02 2.42 -38.58
N SER A 30 -17.36 1.14 -38.78
CA SER A 30 -18.26 0.45 -37.88
C SER A 30 -17.60 0.25 -36.51
N ARG A 31 -18.43 0.10 -35.46
CA ARG A 31 -17.97 -0.25 -34.11
C ARG A 31 -17.11 -1.50 -34.10
N ALA A 32 -17.52 -2.55 -34.82
CA ALA A 32 -16.79 -3.80 -34.93
C ALA A 32 -15.45 -3.63 -35.66
N SER A 33 -15.37 -2.73 -36.64
CA SER A 33 -14.12 -2.40 -37.34
C SER A 33 -13.14 -1.69 -36.41
N VAL A 34 -13.61 -0.67 -35.66
CA VAL A 34 -12.76 0.04 -34.70
C VAL A 34 -12.33 -0.88 -33.56
N ALA A 35 -13.22 -1.73 -33.04
CA ALA A 35 -12.86 -2.72 -32.03
C ALA A 35 -11.74 -3.65 -32.53
N ARG A 36 -11.82 -4.18 -33.74
CA ARG A 36 -10.75 -5.04 -34.30
C ARG A 36 -9.45 -4.28 -34.56
N LEU A 37 -9.54 -3.02 -34.99
CA LEU A 37 -8.35 -2.18 -35.19
C LEU A 37 -7.65 -1.85 -33.88
N LEU A 38 -8.40 -1.50 -32.82
CA LEU A 38 -7.87 -1.26 -31.48
C LEU A 38 -7.18 -2.51 -30.93
N GLN A 39 -7.77 -3.69 -31.13
CA GLN A 39 -7.15 -4.96 -30.74
C GLN A 39 -5.81 -5.18 -31.48
N ALA A 40 -5.81 -4.98 -32.80
CA ALA A 40 -4.61 -5.13 -33.60
C ALA A 40 -3.50 -4.12 -33.23
N THR A 41 -3.86 -2.91 -32.77
CA THR A 41 -2.87 -1.95 -32.26
C THR A 41 -2.32 -2.34 -30.89
N LEU A 42 -3.11 -2.98 -30.01
CA LEU A 42 -2.62 -3.52 -28.73
C LEU A 42 -1.65 -4.68 -28.96
N GLU A 43 -2.01 -5.63 -29.83
CA GLU A 43 -1.17 -6.79 -30.16
C GLU A 43 0.16 -6.41 -30.82
N ARG A 44 0.23 -5.22 -31.43
CA ARG A 44 1.43 -4.70 -32.08
C ARG A 44 2.13 -3.58 -31.32
N ASP A 45 1.64 -3.24 -30.13
CA ASP A 45 2.14 -2.12 -29.32
C ASP A 45 2.26 -0.79 -30.10
N HIS A 46 1.27 -0.50 -30.95
CA HIS A 46 1.26 0.69 -31.82
C HIS A 46 0.47 1.85 -31.18
N GLU A 47 1.09 2.51 -30.20
CA GLU A 47 0.50 3.53 -29.31
C GLU A 47 -0.23 4.65 -30.08
N MET A 48 0.46 5.32 -31.00
CA MET A 48 -0.11 6.44 -31.76
C MET A 48 -1.37 6.03 -32.53
N GLY A 49 -1.34 4.84 -33.13
CA GLY A 49 -2.52 4.33 -33.85
C GLY A 49 -3.68 4.02 -32.92
N PHE A 50 -3.38 3.52 -31.73
CA PHE A 50 -4.40 3.32 -30.70
C PHE A 50 -5.04 4.65 -30.29
N CYS A 51 -4.24 5.68 -29.98
CA CYS A 51 -4.72 7.03 -29.64
C CYS A 51 -5.67 7.59 -30.71
N LEU A 52 -5.26 7.50 -31.97
CA LEU A 52 -6.04 8.00 -33.10
C LEU A 52 -7.36 7.22 -33.30
N LEU A 53 -7.34 5.90 -33.09
CA LEU A 53 -8.54 5.06 -33.18
C LEU A 53 -9.48 5.29 -32.00
N ALA A 54 -8.95 5.48 -30.78
CA ALA A 54 -9.74 5.77 -29.58
C ALA A 54 -10.47 7.13 -29.68
N ALA A 55 -9.92 8.07 -30.46
CA ALA A 55 -10.56 9.35 -30.74
C ALA A 55 -11.75 9.26 -31.73
N LEU A 56 -11.93 8.12 -32.42
CA LEU A 56 -13.03 7.97 -33.39
C LEU A 56 -14.40 7.89 -32.71
N PRO A 57 -15.47 8.43 -33.33
CA PRO A 57 -16.84 8.36 -32.80
C PRO A 57 -17.30 6.92 -32.51
N ALA A 58 -16.88 5.97 -33.35
CA ALA A 58 -17.23 4.56 -33.18
C ALA A 58 -16.55 3.91 -31.95
N ALA A 59 -15.41 4.43 -31.48
CA ALA A 59 -14.78 3.97 -30.24
C ALA A 59 -15.62 4.35 -29.01
N ARG A 60 -16.31 5.50 -29.04
CA ARG A 60 -17.22 5.92 -27.97
C ARG A 60 -18.49 5.07 -27.86
N GLN A 61 -18.76 4.26 -28.88
CA GLN A 61 -19.95 3.42 -28.96
C GLN A 61 -19.62 1.92 -28.78
N LEU A 62 -18.42 1.61 -28.26
CA LEU A 62 -18.07 0.24 -27.88
C LEU A 62 -19.00 -0.26 -26.78
N ASP A 63 -19.25 -1.56 -26.77
CA ASP A 63 -19.98 -2.21 -25.68
C ASP A 63 -19.02 -2.57 -24.52
N SER A 64 -19.60 -2.83 -23.35
CA SER A 64 -18.85 -3.15 -22.13
C SER A 64 -18.07 -4.46 -22.24
N LEU A 65 -18.55 -5.43 -23.04
CA LEU A 65 -17.88 -6.72 -23.22
C LEU A 65 -16.58 -6.57 -24.05
N ASN A 66 -16.62 -5.87 -25.18
CA ASN A 66 -15.42 -5.55 -25.94
C ASN A 66 -14.47 -4.66 -25.13
N MET A 67 -15.02 -3.80 -24.28
CA MET A 67 -14.23 -2.96 -23.39
C MET A 67 -13.43 -3.78 -22.36
N GLY A 68 -14.07 -4.75 -21.69
CA GLY A 68 -13.41 -5.64 -20.74
C GLY A 68 -12.27 -6.45 -21.38
N GLN A 69 -12.52 -7.04 -22.56
CA GLN A 69 -11.48 -7.77 -23.31
C GLN A 69 -10.28 -6.89 -23.68
N LYS A 70 -10.54 -5.63 -24.04
CA LYS A 70 -9.48 -4.66 -24.38
C LYS A 70 -8.68 -4.23 -23.17
N LEU A 71 -9.32 -4.04 -22.02
CA LEU A 71 -8.62 -3.73 -20.77
C LEU A 71 -7.72 -4.91 -20.36
N GLN A 72 -8.20 -6.15 -20.46
CA GLN A 72 -7.38 -7.33 -20.20
C GLN A 72 -6.18 -7.41 -21.15
N ALA A 73 -6.40 -7.19 -22.45
CA ALA A 73 -5.31 -7.18 -23.42
C ALA A 73 -4.31 -6.05 -23.16
N ALA A 74 -4.79 -4.85 -22.84
CA ALA A 74 -3.97 -3.69 -22.51
C ALA A 74 -3.20 -3.85 -21.21
N ALA A 75 -3.73 -4.60 -20.23
CA ALA A 75 -3.01 -4.95 -19.01
C ALA A 75 -1.78 -5.84 -19.30
N GLY A 76 -1.82 -6.64 -20.37
CA GLY A 76 -0.65 -7.41 -20.82
C GLY A 76 0.39 -6.59 -21.59
N CYS A 77 0.07 -5.37 -22.03
CA CYS A 77 1.00 -4.49 -22.76
C CYS A 77 1.89 -3.74 -21.77
N SER A 78 3.17 -3.52 -22.08
CA SER A 78 4.10 -2.77 -21.20
C SER A 78 3.69 -1.31 -20.97
N GLN A 79 2.84 -0.75 -21.82
CA GLN A 79 2.44 0.66 -21.78
C GLN A 79 1.08 0.83 -21.10
N TYR A 80 1.08 1.43 -19.91
CA TYR A 80 -0.15 1.75 -19.17
C TYR A 80 -1.04 2.80 -19.88
N ARG A 81 -0.50 3.51 -20.88
CA ARG A 81 -1.21 4.54 -21.65
C ARG A 81 -2.44 3.98 -22.37
N TYR A 82 -2.39 2.74 -22.82
CA TYR A 82 -3.55 2.07 -23.41
C TYR A 82 -4.71 1.97 -22.43
N LEU A 83 -4.43 1.59 -21.18
CA LEU A 83 -5.43 1.49 -20.13
C LEU A 83 -6.03 2.86 -19.82
N GLU A 84 -5.22 3.91 -19.70
CA GLU A 84 -5.72 5.28 -19.49
C GLU A 84 -6.71 5.71 -20.58
N LEU A 85 -6.33 5.56 -21.85
CA LEU A 85 -7.16 5.94 -23.00
C LEU A 85 -8.44 5.11 -23.08
N LEU A 86 -8.35 3.82 -22.73
CA LEU A 86 -9.51 2.95 -22.62
C LEU A 86 -10.47 3.45 -21.52
N LEU A 87 -9.94 3.79 -20.34
CA LEU A 87 -10.75 4.26 -19.21
C LEU A 87 -11.42 5.62 -19.46
N GLU A 88 -10.90 6.43 -20.37
CA GLU A 88 -11.54 7.66 -20.85
C GLU A 88 -12.78 7.41 -21.74
N LEU A 89 -12.96 6.20 -22.28
CA LEU A 89 -14.11 5.89 -23.12
C LEU A 89 -15.39 5.70 -22.30
N PRO A 90 -16.57 6.13 -22.80
CA PRO A 90 -17.84 5.95 -22.10
C PRO A 90 -18.17 4.50 -21.74
N ALA A 91 -17.71 3.55 -22.56
CA ALA A 91 -17.91 2.12 -22.33
C ALA A 91 -17.21 1.62 -21.06
N ALA A 92 -16.13 2.28 -20.61
CA ALA A 92 -15.45 1.95 -19.36
C ALA A 92 -16.35 2.18 -18.14
N GLN A 93 -17.18 3.22 -18.20
CA GLN A 93 -18.12 3.58 -17.12
C GLN A 93 -19.34 2.63 -17.06
N GLN A 94 -19.51 1.77 -18.07
CA GLN A 94 -20.60 0.80 -18.18
C GLN A 94 -20.12 -0.64 -18.02
N LEU A 95 -18.89 -0.83 -17.53
CA LEU A 95 -18.37 -2.16 -17.24
C LEU A 95 -19.21 -2.84 -16.15
N SER A 96 -19.30 -4.17 -16.21
CA SER A 96 -19.82 -4.93 -15.07
C SER A 96 -18.74 -5.05 -13.99
N SER A 97 -19.17 -5.31 -12.76
CA SER A 97 -18.28 -5.67 -11.66
C SER A 97 -17.37 -6.85 -12.03
N SER A 98 -17.92 -7.87 -12.70
CA SER A 98 -17.14 -9.02 -13.19
C SER A 98 -16.03 -8.67 -14.17
N CYS A 99 -16.30 -7.79 -15.16
CA CYS A 99 -15.27 -7.33 -16.09
C CYS A 99 -14.21 -6.47 -15.38
N THR A 100 -14.62 -5.69 -14.39
CA THR A 100 -13.72 -4.83 -13.60
C THR A 100 -12.80 -5.68 -12.72
N ALA A 101 -13.33 -6.72 -12.07
CA ALA A 101 -12.55 -7.68 -11.30
C ALA A 101 -11.48 -8.36 -12.17
N GLN A 102 -11.87 -8.84 -13.35
CA GLN A 102 -10.95 -9.48 -14.29
C GLN A 102 -9.88 -8.52 -14.84
N ALA A 103 -10.22 -7.25 -15.06
CA ALA A 103 -9.27 -6.23 -15.48
C ALA A 103 -8.27 -5.92 -14.35
N LEU A 104 -8.75 -5.81 -13.10
CA LEU A 104 -7.89 -5.63 -11.93
C LEU A 104 -6.94 -6.80 -11.74
N GLU A 105 -7.43 -8.04 -11.85
CA GLU A 105 -6.61 -9.25 -11.78
C GLU A 105 -5.53 -9.27 -12.87
N ALA A 106 -5.89 -8.97 -14.13
CA ALA A 106 -4.93 -8.91 -15.23
C ALA A 106 -3.83 -7.86 -14.99
N VAL A 107 -4.20 -6.70 -14.45
CA VAL A 107 -3.26 -5.63 -14.08
C VAL A 107 -2.36 -6.03 -12.92
N LEU A 108 -2.86 -6.79 -11.95
CA LEU A 108 -2.06 -7.31 -10.84
C LEU A 108 -1.03 -8.34 -11.33
N VAL A 109 -1.46 -9.27 -12.18
CA VAL A 109 -0.58 -10.28 -12.81
C VAL A 109 0.49 -9.62 -13.68
N ALA A 110 0.15 -8.52 -14.34
CA ALA A 110 1.10 -7.74 -15.13
C ALA A 110 1.94 -6.74 -14.30
N GLU A 111 1.78 -6.72 -12.97
CA GLU A 111 2.49 -5.83 -12.04
C GLU A 111 2.33 -4.33 -12.36
N GLN A 112 1.21 -3.94 -12.99
CA GLN A 112 0.93 -2.57 -13.37
C GLN A 112 0.23 -1.78 -12.26
N HIS A 113 0.95 -1.54 -11.16
CA HIS A 113 0.39 -0.98 -9.93
C HIS A 113 -0.34 0.38 -10.11
N HIS A 114 0.10 1.21 -11.07
CA HIS A 114 -0.56 2.48 -11.38
C HIS A 114 -2.01 2.26 -11.87
N CYS A 115 -2.22 1.24 -12.69
CA CYS A 115 -3.50 0.94 -13.32
C CYS A 115 -4.54 0.44 -12.31
N VAL A 116 -4.12 -0.21 -11.22
CA VAL A 116 -5.01 -0.62 -10.12
C VAL A 116 -5.73 0.61 -9.54
N ARG A 117 -5.01 1.73 -9.36
CA ARG A 117 -5.60 2.98 -8.84
C ARG A 117 -6.58 3.62 -9.81
N LEU A 118 -6.39 3.44 -11.11
CA LEU A 118 -7.28 3.95 -12.15
C LEU A 118 -8.55 3.10 -12.24
N LEU A 119 -8.40 1.78 -12.30
CA LEU A 119 -9.52 0.83 -12.37
C LEU A 119 -10.41 0.89 -11.12
N ARG A 120 -9.83 1.13 -9.94
CA ARG A 120 -10.58 1.35 -8.69
C ARG A 120 -11.56 2.53 -8.76
N LYS A 121 -11.31 3.54 -9.60
CA LYS A 121 -12.20 4.70 -9.74
C LYS A 121 -13.42 4.43 -10.62
N LEU A 122 -13.52 3.25 -11.20
CA LEU A 122 -14.68 2.88 -12.00
C LEU A 122 -15.89 2.64 -11.11
N PRO A 123 -17.11 3.03 -11.53
CA PRO A 123 -18.33 2.78 -10.76
C PRO A 123 -18.53 1.28 -10.49
N ALA A 124 -18.19 0.43 -11.47
CA ALA A 124 -18.25 -1.01 -11.35
C ALA A 124 -17.27 -1.60 -10.32
N ALA A 125 -16.24 -0.84 -9.90
CA ALA A 125 -15.37 -1.25 -8.81
C ALA A 125 -16.05 -1.11 -7.44
N GLU A 126 -17.00 -0.18 -7.31
CA GLU A 126 -17.81 -0.02 -6.10
C GLU A 126 -18.82 -1.16 -5.93
N GLU A 127 -19.22 -1.80 -7.04
CA GLU A 127 -20.14 -2.95 -7.08
C GLU A 127 -19.43 -4.31 -6.95
N LEU A 128 -18.13 -4.32 -6.64
CA LEU A 128 -17.40 -5.57 -6.41
C LEU A 128 -17.87 -6.23 -5.12
N ASP A 129 -18.15 -7.53 -5.19
CA ASP A 129 -18.51 -8.33 -4.02
C ASP A 129 -17.29 -8.61 -3.14
N GLU A 130 -17.57 -9.00 -1.90
CA GLU A 130 -16.58 -9.35 -0.89
C GLU A 130 -15.57 -10.39 -1.41
N LEU A 131 -16.07 -11.42 -2.11
CA LEU A 131 -15.27 -12.52 -2.60
C LEU A 131 -14.27 -12.08 -3.67
N ALA A 132 -14.70 -11.24 -4.62
CA ALA A 132 -13.82 -10.70 -5.65
C ALA A 132 -12.75 -9.79 -5.03
N VAL A 133 -13.11 -8.94 -4.08
CA VAL A 133 -12.14 -8.06 -3.41
C VAL A 133 -11.14 -8.85 -2.58
N ALA A 134 -11.58 -9.88 -1.85
CA ALA A 134 -10.70 -10.78 -1.11
C ALA A 134 -9.70 -11.50 -2.03
N ALA A 135 -10.16 -12.01 -3.19
CA ALA A 135 -9.31 -12.65 -4.18
C ALA A 135 -8.27 -11.67 -4.76
N LEU A 136 -8.67 -10.44 -5.06
CA LEU A 136 -7.76 -9.39 -5.54
C LEU A 136 -6.73 -8.98 -4.48
N LEU A 137 -7.13 -8.86 -3.22
CA LEU A 137 -6.21 -8.58 -2.10
C LEU A 137 -5.20 -9.71 -1.91
N GLN A 138 -5.65 -10.96 -2.01
CA GLN A 138 -4.76 -12.12 -1.95
C GLN A 138 -3.77 -12.13 -3.12
N ALA A 139 -4.22 -11.86 -4.34
CA ALA A 139 -3.34 -11.73 -5.51
C ALA A 139 -2.33 -10.59 -5.34
N ALA A 140 -2.75 -9.43 -4.84
CA ALA A 140 -1.88 -8.30 -4.53
C ALA A 140 -0.82 -8.61 -3.46
N GLY A 141 -1.20 -9.41 -2.45
CA GLY A 141 -0.27 -9.93 -1.45
C GLY A 141 0.77 -10.88 -2.04
N GLN A 142 0.36 -11.79 -2.94
CA GLN A 142 1.27 -12.74 -3.59
C GLN A 142 2.34 -12.06 -4.45
N ILE A 143 1.98 -10.98 -5.15
CA ILE A 143 2.94 -10.15 -5.91
C ILE A 143 3.72 -9.16 -5.01
N LYS A 144 3.53 -9.23 -3.68
CA LYS A 144 4.21 -8.42 -2.68
C LYS A 144 4.11 -6.91 -2.91
N CYS A 145 2.98 -6.44 -3.42
CA CYS A 145 2.79 -5.03 -3.74
C CYS A 145 1.89 -4.33 -2.72
N ASP A 146 2.51 -3.67 -1.74
CA ASP A 146 1.81 -2.87 -0.72
C ASP A 146 0.92 -1.79 -1.35
N GLY A 147 1.37 -1.19 -2.45
CA GLY A 147 0.62 -0.15 -3.16
C GLY A 147 -0.70 -0.66 -3.75
N CYS A 148 -0.72 -1.91 -4.23
CA CYS A 148 -1.92 -2.57 -4.73
C CYS A 148 -2.85 -2.95 -3.58
N VAL A 149 -2.32 -3.57 -2.52
CA VAL A 149 -3.12 -3.94 -1.33
C VAL A 149 -3.81 -2.71 -0.76
N ARG A 150 -3.09 -1.60 -0.53
CA ARG A 150 -3.68 -0.35 -0.03
C ARG A 150 -4.72 0.25 -0.97
N ALA A 151 -4.52 0.14 -2.28
CA ALA A 151 -5.49 0.64 -3.24
C ALA A 151 -6.79 -0.17 -3.18
N LEU A 152 -6.69 -1.50 -3.06
CA LEU A 152 -7.83 -2.40 -2.96
C LEU A 152 -8.54 -2.30 -1.60
N CYS A 153 -7.83 -2.02 -0.50
CA CYS A 153 -8.42 -1.74 0.82
C CYS A 153 -9.33 -0.50 0.86
N GLN A 154 -9.38 0.29 -0.21
CA GLN A 154 -10.28 1.44 -0.33
C GLN A 154 -11.55 1.12 -1.13
N LEU A 155 -11.75 -0.13 -1.54
CA LEU A 155 -12.95 -0.56 -2.23
C LEU A 155 -14.10 -0.77 -1.23
N PRO A 156 -15.35 -0.40 -1.57
CA PRO A 156 -16.50 -0.59 -0.68
C PRO A 156 -16.68 -2.04 -0.22
N GLY A 157 -16.41 -3.01 -1.10
CA GLY A 157 -16.49 -4.44 -0.76
C GLY A 157 -15.55 -4.90 0.35
N THR A 158 -14.60 -4.07 0.79
CA THR A 158 -13.75 -4.37 1.96
C THR A 158 -14.41 -4.08 3.31
N TYR A 159 -15.45 -3.24 3.34
CA TYR A 159 -16.12 -2.88 4.59
C TYR A 159 -17.00 -4.02 5.12
N ASP A 160 -17.55 -4.83 4.21
CA ASP A 160 -18.41 -5.97 4.52
C ASP A 160 -17.64 -7.30 4.62
N MET A 161 -16.30 -7.25 4.62
CA MET A 161 -15.48 -8.46 4.71
C MET A 161 -15.62 -9.17 6.06
N ALA A 162 -15.73 -10.50 5.99
CA ALA A 162 -15.69 -11.36 7.16
C ALA A 162 -14.36 -11.23 7.91
N GLU A 163 -14.42 -11.34 9.25
CA GLU A 163 -13.25 -11.27 10.12
C GLU A 163 -12.20 -12.31 9.73
N GLU A 164 -12.63 -13.53 9.37
CA GLU A 164 -11.76 -14.61 8.96
C GLU A 164 -10.98 -14.31 7.67
N ALA A 165 -11.62 -13.61 6.72
CA ALA A 165 -10.97 -13.23 5.46
C ALA A 165 -9.88 -12.18 5.71
N VAL A 166 -10.17 -11.16 6.52
CA VAL A 166 -9.18 -10.13 6.89
C VAL A 166 -8.06 -10.73 7.73
N MET A 167 -8.36 -11.62 8.68
CA MET A 167 -7.37 -12.33 9.47
C MET A 167 -6.43 -13.16 8.58
N SER A 168 -6.99 -13.89 7.59
CA SER A 168 -6.20 -14.68 6.64
C SER A 168 -5.25 -13.80 5.82
N LEU A 169 -5.73 -12.63 5.37
CA LEU A 169 -4.92 -11.66 4.63
C LEU A 169 -3.81 -11.04 5.48
N VAL A 170 -4.10 -10.68 6.73
CA VAL A 170 -3.09 -10.17 7.68
C VAL A 170 -2.04 -11.24 7.96
N HIS A 171 -2.45 -12.48 8.21
CA HIS A 171 -1.53 -13.59 8.42
C HIS A 171 -0.63 -13.81 7.19
N ALA A 172 -1.20 -13.79 5.98
CA ALA A 172 -0.43 -13.89 4.75
C ALA A 172 0.57 -12.72 4.58
N ALA A 173 0.17 -11.49 4.89
CA ALA A 173 1.04 -10.32 4.85
C ALA A 173 2.22 -10.44 5.83
N LEU A 174 1.97 -10.95 7.04
CA LEU A 174 3.02 -11.22 8.04
C LEU A 174 4.02 -12.26 7.55
N GLN A 175 3.54 -13.38 7.00
CA GLN A 175 4.39 -14.44 6.44
C GLN A 175 5.24 -13.94 5.27
N LEU A 176 4.72 -12.98 4.49
CA LEU A 176 5.43 -12.37 3.37
C LEU A 176 6.33 -11.20 3.78
N LYS A 177 6.40 -10.86 5.08
CA LYS A 177 7.15 -9.73 5.64
C LYS A 177 6.76 -8.38 5.00
N LEU A 178 5.45 -8.13 4.83
CA LEU A 178 4.88 -6.93 4.22
C LEU A 178 4.18 -6.03 5.26
N PRO A 179 4.91 -5.39 6.19
CA PRO A 179 4.30 -4.57 7.24
C PRO A 179 3.60 -3.33 6.68
N ALA A 180 4.04 -2.83 5.52
CA ALA A 180 3.57 -1.59 4.96
C ALA A 180 2.18 -1.71 4.29
N CYS A 181 1.65 -2.93 4.12
CA CYS A 181 0.25 -3.12 3.74
C CYS A 181 -0.70 -3.24 4.95
N LEU A 182 -0.17 -3.48 6.16
CA LEU A 182 -0.95 -3.56 7.40
C LEU A 182 -1.42 -2.17 7.85
N ALA A 183 -0.53 -1.19 7.84
CA ALA A 183 -0.85 0.22 8.10
C ALA A 183 -0.54 1.07 6.88
N GLY A 184 -1.48 1.91 6.45
CA GLY A 184 -1.19 2.91 5.43
C GLY A 184 -0.39 4.08 6.03
N PRO A 185 0.58 4.65 5.29
CA PRO A 185 1.28 5.85 5.74
C PRO A 185 0.26 6.96 6.04
N SER A 186 0.37 7.57 7.22
CA SER A 186 -0.37 8.78 7.61
C SER A 186 -1.92 8.66 7.52
N GLY A 187 -2.47 7.52 7.99
CA GLY A 187 -3.93 7.32 8.04
C GLY A 187 -4.57 6.88 6.73
N SER A 188 -3.78 6.39 5.77
CA SER A 188 -4.33 5.72 4.58
C SER A 188 -4.80 4.30 4.87
N ALA A 189 -5.76 3.80 4.09
CA ALA A 189 -6.34 2.47 4.28
C ALA A 189 -5.28 1.36 4.14
N GLY A 190 -5.07 0.61 5.23
CA GLY A 190 -4.35 -0.66 5.26
C GLY A 190 -5.28 -1.79 5.71
N LEU A 191 -4.78 -3.04 5.73
CA LEU A 191 -5.58 -4.19 6.17
C LEU A 191 -6.10 -4.01 7.61
N LEU A 192 -5.31 -3.40 8.50
CA LEU A 192 -5.71 -3.15 9.88
C LEU A 192 -6.68 -1.95 10.02
N SER A 193 -6.85 -1.14 8.98
CA SER A 193 -7.82 -0.05 8.94
C SER A 193 -9.24 -0.53 8.60
N LEU A 194 -9.40 -1.80 8.19
CA LEU A 194 -10.70 -2.36 7.84
C LEU A 194 -11.59 -2.55 9.09
N PRO A 195 -12.92 -2.35 9.01
CA PRO A 195 -13.81 -2.51 10.16
C PRO A 195 -13.69 -3.87 10.84
N ALA A 196 -13.53 -4.94 10.08
CA ALA A 196 -13.38 -6.29 10.62
C ALA A 196 -12.07 -6.49 11.41
N ALA A 197 -11.00 -5.76 11.06
CA ALA A 197 -9.76 -5.78 11.86
C ALA A 197 -9.91 -5.03 13.18
N GLN A 198 -10.76 -4.00 13.21
CA GLN A 198 -11.08 -3.23 14.42
C GLN A 198 -11.95 -4.02 15.41
N SER A 199 -12.59 -5.11 14.97
CA SER A 199 -13.36 -6.00 15.84
C SER A 199 -12.60 -7.24 16.31
N PHE A 200 -11.30 -7.36 15.99
CA PHE A 200 -10.52 -8.52 16.39
C PHE A 200 -10.51 -8.72 17.91
N SER A 201 -10.67 -9.98 18.32
CA SER A 201 -10.54 -10.36 19.72
C SER A 201 -9.09 -10.23 20.21
N SER A 202 -8.91 -10.06 21.52
CA SER A 202 -7.58 -10.04 22.16
C SER A 202 -6.77 -11.31 21.82
N SER A 203 -7.40 -12.49 21.84
CA SER A 203 -6.78 -13.75 21.43
C SER A 203 -6.38 -13.80 19.95
N THR A 204 -7.15 -13.14 19.07
CA THR A 204 -6.80 -13.03 17.65
C THR A 204 -5.53 -12.19 17.49
N ILE A 205 -5.44 -11.08 18.23
CA ILE A 205 -4.28 -10.19 18.22
C ILE A 205 -3.04 -10.92 18.77
N ASP A 206 -3.17 -11.68 19.85
CA ASP A 206 -2.07 -12.48 20.40
C ASP A 206 -1.58 -13.54 19.38
N ALA A 207 -2.50 -14.21 18.68
CA ALA A 207 -2.15 -15.16 17.63
C ALA A 207 -1.42 -14.48 16.45
N MET A 208 -1.83 -13.28 16.06
CA MET A 208 -1.16 -12.50 15.01
C MET A 208 0.20 -11.97 15.46
N LEU A 209 0.35 -11.54 16.71
CA LEU A 209 1.63 -11.14 17.29
C LEU A 209 2.59 -12.33 17.28
N HIS A 210 2.14 -13.50 17.70
CA HIS A 210 2.93 -14.72 17.65
C HIS A 210 3.34 -15.07 16.20
N ALA A 211 2.41 -14.98 15.24
CA ALA A 211 2.71 -15.19 13.83
C ALA A 211 3.70 -14.14 13.27
N ALA A 212 3.58 -12.88 13.68
CA ALA A 212 4.49 -11.81 13.29
C ALA A 212 5.91 -12.08 13.78
N VAL A 213 6.06 -12.54 15.03
CA VAL A 213 7.38 -12.87 15.57
C VAL A 213 7.95 -14.12 14.92
N GLN A 214 7.15 -15.18 14.73
CA GLN A 214 7.59 -16.37 13.98
C GLN A 214 8.03 -16.04 12.55
N ALA A 215 7.36 -15.08 11.90
CA ALA A 215 7.72 -14.61 10.57
C ALA A 215 8.89 -13.59 10.58
N GLY A 216 9.38 -13.15 11.75
CA GLY A 216 10.41 -12.12 11.87
C GLY A 216 9.95 -10.72 11.44
N CYS A 217 8.64 -10.46 11.42
CA CYS A 217 8.04 -9.17 11.05
C CYS A 217 7.83 -8.27 12.28
N THR A 218 8.93 -7.87 12.93
CA THR A 218 8.90 -7.13 14.21
C THR A 218 8.24 -5.76 14.10
N CYS A 219 8.28 -5.14 12.92
CA CYS A 219 7.63 -3.87 12.64
C CYS A 219 6.09 -3.94 12.57
N ALA A 220 5.50 -5.14 12.53
CA ALA A 220 4.04 -5.30 12.62
C ALA A 220 3.53 -5.24 14.07
N ALA A 221 4.38 -5.52 15.07
CA ALA A 221 3.95 -5.59 16.47
C ALA A 221 3.34 -4.27 16.99
N PRO A 222 3.94 -3.08 16.75
CA PRO A 222 3.32 -1.81 17.14
C PRO A 222 1.95 -1.58 16.49
N LEU A 223 1.78 -2.02 15.24
CA LEU A 223 0.52 -1.86 14.50
C LEU A 223 -0.59 -2.75 15.07
N LEU A 224 -0.25 -3.98 15.44
CA LEU A 224 -1.17 -4.92 16.08
C LEU A 224 -1.55 -4.48 17.49
N CYS A 225 -0.61 -3.94 18.26
CA CYS A 225 -0.86 -3.37 19.59
C CYS A 225 -1.67 -2.07 19.55
N GLY A 226 -1.74 -1.39 18.40
CA GLY A 226 -2.55 -0.19 18.19
C GLY A 226 -4.03 -0.47 17.90
N LEU A 227 -4.45 -1.74 17.80
CA LEU A 227 -5.85 -2.12 17.64
C LEU A 227 -6.65 -1.86 18.93
N PRO A 228 -7.97 -1.64 18.84
CA PRO A 228 -8.80 -1.26 19.99
C PRO A 228 -8.89 -2.35 21.06
N ALA A 229 -8.81 -3.62 20.64
CA ALA A 229 -8.64 -4.73 21.58
C ALA A 229 -7.18 -4.78 22.03
N LYS A 230 -6.96 -4.69 23.34
CA LYS A 230 -5.62 -4.84 23.91
C LYS A 230 -5.18 -6.31 23.83
N PRO A 231 -3.92 -6.62 23.48
CA PRO A 231 -3.40 -7.99 23.58
C PRO A 231 -3.48 -8.48 25.03
N SER A 232 -3.73 -9.78 25.22
CA SER A 232 -3.80 -10.39 26.56
C SER A 232 -2.44 -10.86 27.06
N CYS A 233 -1.46 -10.98 26.16
CA CYS A 233 -0.08 -11.26 26.51
C CYS A 233 0.52 -10.15 27.38
N GLU A 234 1.13 -10.54 28.49
CA GLU A 234 1.97 -9.65 29.29
C GLU A 234 3.18 -9.21 28.46
N VAL A 235 3.52 -7.92 28.50
CA VAL A 235 4.58 -7.28 27.69
C VAL A 235 5.91 -8.05 27.73
N HIS A 236 6.18 -8.72 28.85
CA HIS A 236 7.38 -9.53 29.07
C HIS A 236 7.52 -10.71 28.10
N GLU A 237 6.42 -11.35 27.69
CA GLU A 237 6.45 -12.45 26.72
C GLU A 237 6.74 -11.93 25.31
N VAL A 238 6.15 -10.80 24.93
CA VAL A 238 6.39 -10.19 23.61
C VAL A 238 7.84 -9.71 23.50
N THR A 239 8.39 -9.07 24.54
CA THR A 239 9.80 -8.65 24.57
C THR A 239 10.77 -9.82 24.60
N SER A 240 10.46 -10.90 25.34
CA SER A 240 11.29 -12.11 25.37
C SER A 240 11.33 -12.81 24.01
N VAL A 241 10.20 -12.88 23.31
CA VAL A 241 10.08 -13.56 22.01
C VAL A 241 10.73 -12.71 20.90
N MET A 242 10.66 -11.38 20.99
CA MET A 242 11.41 -10.47 20.11
C MET A 242 12.93 -10.56 20.34
N ALA A 243 13.39 -10.56 21.60
CA ALA A 243 14.81 -10.65 21.96
C ALA A 243 15.47 -11.99 21.57
N GLN A 244 14.71 -13.09 21.58
CA GLN A 244 15.20 -14.41 21.17
C GLN A 244 15.43 -14.54 19.66
N HIS A 245 14.76 -13.73 18.83
CA HIS A 245 14.89 -13.80 17.38
C HIS A 245 15.81 -12.71 16.79
N THR A 246 15.96 -11.55 17.43
CA THR A 246 16.97 -10.55 17.03
C THR A 246 18.40 -11.04 17.22
N ALA A 247 18.65 -11.92 18.20
CA ALA A 247 19.96 -12.53 18.42
C ALA A 247 20.35 -13.58 17.35
N ALA A 248 19.42 -14.02 16.51
CA ALA A 248 19.62 -15.13 15.57
C ALA A 248 19.76 -14.68 14.09
N ASP A 249 19.44 -13.44 13.74
CA ASP A 249 19.31 -12.99 12.35
C ASP A 249 20.37 -11.92 12.01
N GLU A 250 21.55 -12.34 11.55
CA GLU A 250 22.55 -11.46 10.90
C GLU A 250 21.94 -10.88 9.61
N HIS A 251 21.50 -9.62 9.65
CA HIS A 251 20.83 -8.97 8.52
C HIS A 251 21.80 -8.64 7.36
N PRO A 252 21.45 -9.00 6.10
CA PRO A 252 22.05 -8.40 4.92
C PRO A 252 21.41 -7.03 4.65
N ALA A 253 22.25 -6.02 4.42
CA ALA A 253 21.85 -4.65 4.14
C ALA A 253 21.02 -4.56 2.84
N GLY A 254 19.84 -3.93 2.91
CA GLY A 254 19.13 -3.50 1.70
C GLY A 254 17.62 -3.40 1.80
N HIS A 255 17.10 -2.46 2.60
CA HIS A 255 15.98 -1.55 2.28
C HIS A 255 15.55 -0.81 3.57
N PRO A 256 15.42 0.53 3.56
CA PRO A 256 15.04 1.27 4.75
C PRO A 256 13.59 0.94 5.12
N CYS A 257 13.42 0.23 6.24
CA CYS A 257 12.14 0.05 6.90
C CYS A 257 11.66 1.46 7.31
N ASN A 258 10.56 1.97 6.73
CA ASN A 258 9.89 3.22 7.14
C ASN A 258 9.27 3.13 8.57
N CYS A 259 9.75 2.19 9.36
CA CYS A 259 9.26 1.74 10.64
C CYS A 259 9.64 2.74 11.73
N ALA A 260 10.79 3.40 11.61
CA ALA A 260 11.16 4.53 12.46
C ALA A 260 10.19 5.72 12.31
N GLN A 261 9.74 6.02 11.09
CA GLN A 261 8.76 7.08 10.83
C GLN A 261 7.37 6.73 11.38
N ALA A 262 6.92 5.48 11.19
CA ALA A 262 5.65 5.00 11.72
C ALA A 262 5.62 4.96 13.26
N VAL A 263 6.75 4.59 13.89
CA VAL A 263 6.94 4.65 15.34
C VAL A 263 6.93 6.10 15.84
N LEU A 264 7.61 7.02 15.15
CA LEU A 264 7.58 8.45 15.49
C LEU A 264 6.17 9.04 15.40
N GLU A 265 5.38 8.66 14.39
CA GLU A 265 4.02 9.15 14.19
C GLU A 265 3.02 8.54 15.20
N LEU A 266 3.21 7.27 15.60
CA LEU A 266 2.46 6.64 16.70
C LEU A 266 2.73 7.32 18.04
N LEU A 267 4.01 7.66 18.31
CA LEU A 267 4.40 8.43 19.48
C LEU A 267 3.81 9.85 19.47
N GLN A 268 3.66 10.49 18.31
CA GLN A 268 3.04 11.81 18.18
C GLN A 268 1.51 11.78 18.35
N ALA A 269 0.84 10.74 17.86
CA ALA A 269 -0.61 10.59 17.96
C ALA A 269 -1.10 10.19 19.36
N ALA A 270 -0.23 9.58 20.17
CA ALA A 270 -0.58 9.05 21.48
C ALA A 270 -0.43 10.06 22.65
N THR A 271 0.20 11.23 22.46
CA THR A 271 0.41 12.17 23.58
C THR A 271 -0.89 12.84 24.06
N PRO A 272 -1.24 12.72 25.36
CA PRO A 272 -2.11 13.69 26.02
C PRO A 272 -1.31 14.99 26.23
N ALA A 273 -1.95 16.13 26.01
CA ALA A 273 -1.39 17.49 26.17
C ALA A 273 -0.76 17.79 27.54
N ASP A 274 -0.93 16.91 28.52
CA ASP A 274 -0.41 17.05 29.88
C ASP A 274 1.12 16.85 29.95
N ILE A 275 1.71 16.00 29.10
CA ILE A 275 3.18 15.77 29.09
C ILE A 275 3.94 16.98 28.53
N THR A 276 3.37 17.66 27.52
CA THR A 276 3.95 18.89 26.96
C THR A 276 3.87 20.05 27.95
N ALA A 277 2.84 20.12 28.79
CA ALA A 277 2.71 21.12 29.83
C ALA A 277 3.68 20.87 31.01
N GLN A 278 3.92 19.60 31.37
CA GLN A 278 4.83 19.23 32.44
C GLN A 278 6.31 19.44 32.04
N LEU A 279 6.68 19.14 30.79
CA LEU A 279 8.02 19.37 30.24
C LEU A 279 8.33 20.86 30.00
N ALA A 280 7.32 21.68 29.70
CA ALA A 280 7.50 23.14 29.60
C ALA A 280 7.74 23.82 30.96
N GLY A 281 7.33 23.18 32.07
CA GLY A 281 7.46 23.71 33.43
C GLY A 281 8.87 23.62 34.02
N GLU A 282 9.71 22.66 33.59
CA GLU A 282 11.02 22.41 34.21
C GLU A 282 12.21 23.07 33.49
N MET A 283 11.99 23.70 32.33
CA MET A 283 13.04 24.33 31.51
C MET A 283 12.98 25.86 31.45
N GLN A 284 12.56 26.51 32.54
CA GLN A 284 12.50 27.98 32.60
C GLN A 284 13.78 28.65 33.13
N HIS A 285 14.96 28.03 32.96
CA HIS A 285 16.26 28.69 33.11
C HIS A 285 17.13 28.42 31.86
N ASP A 286 17.32 29.47 31.08
CA ASP A 286 18.32 29.66 30.02
C ASP A 286 18.23 28.82 28.72
N ALA A 287 17.30 29.19 27.82
CA ALA A 287 17.52 29.08 26.36
C ALA A 287 16.63 30.08 25.58
N PRO A 288 17.12 30.66 24.45
CA PRO A 288 16.38 31.68 23.70
C PRO A 288 15.24 31.08 22.88
N ALA A 289 14.07 31.71 22.98
CA ALA A 289 12.84 31.34 22.30
C ALA A 289 12.94 31.47 20.77
N SER A 290 13.26 30.38 20.08
CA SER A 290 13.04 30.21 18.62
C SER A 290 13.48 28.81 18.16
N SER A 291 12.88 27.73 18.65
CA SER A 291 12.99 26.44 17.97
C SER A 291 11.67 25.69 17.97
N SER A 292 11.27 25.26 16.77
CA SER A 292 10.15 24.37 16.51
C SER A 292 10.24 23.13 17.42
N GLY A 293 9.12 22.70 18.00
CA GLY A 293 9.03 21.56 18.94
C GLY A 293 9.65 20.25 18.42
N ASN A 294 9.87 20.14 17.11
CA ASN A 294 10.57 19.01 16.48
C ASN A 294 12.06 18.93 16.87
N ALA A 295 12.72 20.06 17.16
CA ALA A 295 14.14 20.06 17.58
C ALA A 295 14.31 19.58 19.03
N VAL A 296 13.31 19.78 19.88
CA VAL A 296 13.33 19.37 21.29
C VAL A 296 13.12 17.86 21.41
N LEU A 297 12.19 17.29 20.63
CA LEU A 297 11.96 15.84 20.57
C LEU A 297 13.20 15.09 20.05
N VAL A 298 13.83 15.59 18.99
CA VAL A 298 15.09 15.00 18.47
C VAL A 298 16.23 15.17 19.49
N GLY A 299 16.30 16.32 20.18
CA GLY A 299 17.24 16.53 21.28
C GLY A 299 17.10 15.50 22.39
N LEU A 300 15.88 15.28 22.88
CA LEU A 300 15.54 14.29 23.91
C LEU A 300 15.82 12.84 23.46
N LEU A 301 15.56 12.51 22.19
CA LEU A 301 15.90 11.22 21.59
C LEU A 301 17.42 10.99 21.54
N THR A 302 18.21 12.04 21.30
CA THR A 302 19.68 11.94 21.23
C THR A 302 20.39 12.02 22.59
N SER A 303 19.77 12.60 23.62
CA SER A 303 20.38 12.79 24.95
C SER A 303 20.01 11.73 25.98
N GLY A 304 19.11 10.80 25.65
CA GLY A 304 18.54 9.84 26.58
C GLY A 304 17.47 10.48 27.47
N LEU A 305 16.32 9.82 27.62
CA LEU A 305 15.28 10.25 28.55
C LEU A 305 15.67 9.85 29.99
N PRO A 306 15.38 10.67 31.00
CA PRO A 306 15.54 10.27 32.40
C PRO A 306 14.71 9.02 32.70
N VAL A 307 15.27 8.09 33.49
CA VAL A 307 14.63 6.81 33.87
C VAL A 307 13.24 7.04 34.48
N ASP A 308 13.08 8.13 35.23
CA ASP A 308 11.81 8.51 35.87
C ASP A 308 10.69 8.87 34.86
N VAL A 309 11.06 9.30 33.65
CA VAL A 309 10.12 9.61 32.55
C VAL A 309 9.76 8.33 31.79
N LEU A 310 10.71 7.41 31.62
CA LEU A 310 10.46 6.09 31.00
C LEU A 310 9.45 5.26 31.80
N HIS A 311 9.46 5.36 33.13
CA HIS A 311 8.48 4.71 34.00
C HIS A 311 7.05 5.30 33.92
N GLN A 312 6.90 6.51 33.38
CA GLN A 312 5.61 7.20 33.28
C GLN A 312 4.97 7.12 31.90
N LEU A 313 5.71 6.67 30.88
CA LEU A 313 5.18 6.45 29.53
C LEU A 313 4.34 5.16 29.48
N PRO A 314 3.19 5.15 28.79
CA PRO A 314 2.46 3.92 28.54
C PRO A 314 3.34 2.94 27.74
N LEU A 315 3.38 1.68 28.19
CA LEU A 315 4.25 0.60 27.70
C LEU A 315 4.41 0.44 26.16
N PRO A 316 3.39 0.68 25.30
CA PRO A 316 3.57 0.61 23.85
C PRO A 316 4.59 1.63 23.32
N GLU A 317 4.66 2.80 23.95
CA GLU A 317 5.55 3.90 23.57
C GLU A 317 6.99 3.59 23.96
N VAL A 318 7.20 2.94 25.11
CA VAL A 318 8.50 2.50 25.59
C VAL A 318 9.12 1.43 24.67
N CYS A 319 8.33 0.42 24.27
CA CYS A 319 8.79 -0.62 23.34
C CYS A 319 9.18 -0.05 21.96
N CYS A 320 8.40 0.91 21.46
CA CYS A 320 8.69 1.60 20.21
C CYS A 320 9.96 2.46 20.30
N PHE A 321 10.18 3.13 21.44
CA PHE A 321 11.37 3.94 21.71
C PHE A 321 12.66 3.11 21.71
N MET A 322 12.62 1.92 22.34
CA MET A 322 13.78 1.03 22.42
C MET A 322 14.18 0.44 21.07
N GLN A 323 13.22 0.04 20.22
CA GLN A 323 13.51 -0.46 18.88
C GLN A 323 14.05 0.62 17.92
N ALA A 324 13.59 1.86 18.04
CA ALA A 324 14.09 2.97 17.24
C ALA A 324 15.55 3.32 17.62
N ALA A 325 15.89 3.30 18.91
CA ALA A 325 17.24 3.54 19.40
C ALA A 325 18.24 2.46 18.94
N GLU A 326 17.81 1.20 18.93
CA GLU A 326 18.65 0.06 18.52
C GLU A 326 18.95 0.09 17.01
N HIS A 327 17.99 0.52 16.17
CA HIS A 327 18.22 0.71 14.73
C HIS A 327 19.05 1.96 14.40
N CYS A 328 18.93 3.05 15.15
CA CYS A 328 19.77 4.23 14.96
C CYS A 328 21.25 3.99 15.32
N SER A 329 21.55 3.05 16.23
CA SER A 329 22.93 2.72 16.61
C SER A 329 23.72 2.02 15.49
N VAL A 330 23.05 1.50 14.46
CA VAL A 330 23.70 0.78 13.34
C VAL A 330 24.09 1.74 12.21
N GLU A 331 23.47 2.92 12.11
CA GLU A 331 23.76 3.95 11.09
C GLU A 331 24.74 5.02 11.61
N GLY A 332 25.94 4.61 12.00
CA GLY A 332 27.19 5.37 11.77
C GLY A 332 27.33 6.83 12.23
N VAL A 333 26.44 7.40 13.05
CA VAL A 333 26.67 8.68 13.72
C VAL A 333 27.24 8.38 15.09
N GLY A 334 28.57 8.28 15.15
CA GLY A 334 29.29 7.95 16.37
C GLY A 334 28.97 8.93 17.51
N CYS A 335 28.20 8.45 18.48
CA CYS A 335 28.39 8.64 19.92
C CYS A 335 27.44 7.69 20.66
N PHE A 336 27.94 7.14 21.78
CA PHE A 336 27.29 6.28 22.77
C PHE A 336 27.65 4.78 22.69
N ALA A 337 28.41 4.37 23.71
CA ALA A 337 28.83 3.01 23.96
C ALA A 337 27.65 2.16 24.43
N SER A 338 27.60 0.92 23.93
CA SER A 338 26.61 -0.13 24.26
C SER A 338 26.47 -0.42 25.76
N GLU A 339 27.41 0.02 26.61
CA GLU A 339 27.44 -0.22 28.06
C GLU A 339 26.39 0.59 28.84
N SER A 340 25.88 1.70 28.29
CA SER A 340 24.88 2.53 28.99
C SER A 340 23.47 1.93 28.99
N TRP A 341 23.15 1.08 28.01
CA TRP A 341 21.81 0.49 27.89
C TRP A 341 21.70 -0.84 28.62
N SER A 342 22.80 -1.59 28.73
CA SER A 342 22.84 -2.85 29.50
C SER A 342 22.54 -2.62 30.99
N SER A 343 23.06 -1.52 31.55
CA SER A 343 22.78 -1.15 32.95
C SER A 343 21.34 -0.66 33.19
N LEU A 344 20.65 -0.21 32.15
CA LEU A 344 19.24 0.20 32.19
C LEU A 344 18.31 -1.03 32.07
N PHE A 345 18.73 -2.06 31.33
CA PHE A 345 18.09 -3.38 31.30
C PHE A 345 18.22 -4.14 32.63
N ASP A 346 19.34 -4.00 33.35
CA ASP A 346 19.53 -4.62 34.67
C ASP A 346 18.77 -3.88 35.81
N ALA A 347 18.28 -2.66 35.55
CA ALA A 347 17.59 -1.82 36.53
C ALA A 347 16.06 -1.82 36.43
N LEU A 348 15.50 -2.39 35.35
CA LEU A 348 14.06 -2.60 35.11
C LEU A 348 13.66 -4.03 35.48
#